data_AF-A0A538PLF0-F1
#
_entry.id   AF-A0A538PLF0-F1
#
_cell.length_a   1.000
_cell.length_b   1.000
_cell.length_c   1.000
_cell.angle_alpha   90.00
_cell.angle_beta   90.00
_cell.angle_gamma   90.00
#
_symmetry.space_group_name_H-M   'P 1'
#
loop_
_entity.id
_entity.type
_entity.pdbx_description
1 polymer ?
#
loop_
_entity_poly.entity_id
_entity_poly.type
_entity_poly.pdbx_seq_one_letter_code
_entity_poly.pdbx_strand_id
1 'polypeptide(L)'
;MLRAYIHTLSFLSDHISSDQRMLDPAHSNLILRLEPVVDNYLVTEPQLRVAGRITARLVNRGADSISRFALEPKGTTYLWMQYVGGYPRAVLISTDSTGAIRRRVPVRVSPETLDHPRFIRQALSRLWTDSTTNTMVVAMCAPCPPWGWCRADSLGTAAWD
;
A
#
# COMPACT_ATOMS: atom_id res chain seq x y z
N MET A 1 4.81 -20.79 6.42
CA MET A 1 5.49 -19.60 6.99
C MET A 1 4.76 -18.29 6.65
N LEU A 2 4.60 -17.90 5.37
CA LEU A 2 3.90 -16.64 5.00
C LEU A 2 2.41 -16.61 5.37
N ARG A 3 1.65 -17.67 5.08
CA ARG A 3 0.22 -17.75 5.40
C ARG A 3 -0.04 -17.58 6.90
N ALA A 4 0.75 -18.27 7.73
CA ALA A 4 0.69 -18.12 9.19
C ALA A 4 0.99 -16.68 9.63
N TYR A 5 2.03 -16.06 9.07
CA TYR A 5 2.34 -14.65 9.32
C TYR A 5 1.20 -13.71 8.90
N ILE A 6 0.56 -13.91 7.75
CA ILE A 6 -0.59 -13.11 7.33
C ILE A 6 -1.75 -13.20 8.33
N HIS A 7 -2.00 -14.39 8.88
CA HIS A 7 -3.05 -14.59 9.89
C HIS A 7 -2.78 -13.85 11.21
N THR A 8 -1.54 -13.42 11.49
CA THR A 8 -1.23 -12.59 12.65
C THR A 8 -1.44 -11.10 12.40
N LEU A 9 -1.75 -10.69 11.16
CA LEU A 9 -1.91 -9.28 10.80
C LEU A 9 -3.37 -8.85 10.91
N SER A 10 -3.58 -7.67 11.49
CA SER A 10 -4.85 -6.95 11.44
C SER A 10 -4.71 -5.74 10.51
N PHE A 11 -5.79 -5.40 9.80
CA PHE A 11 -5.80 -4.32 8.81
C PHE A 11 -6.88 -3.28 9.13
N LEU A 12 -6.56 -2.01 8.93
CA LEU A 12 -7.49 -0.90 9.08
C LEU A 12 -8.33 -0.73 7.82
N SER A 13 -9.65 -0.77 7.98
CA SER A 13 -10.61 -0.54 6.91
C SER A 13 -11.46 0.72 7.18
N ASP A 14 -10.89 1.73 7.83
CA ASP A 14 -11.56 3.01 8.08
C ASP A 14 -11.34 3.99 6.91
N HIS A 15 -12.21 4.98 6.74
CA HIS A 15 -12.17 5.92 5.62
C HIS A 15 -11.00 6.93 5.66
N ILE A 16 -10.25 6.96 6.76
CA ILE A 16 -9.20 7.95 6.99
C ILE A 16 -7.83 7.34 6.67
N SER A 17 -7.57 6.13 7.15
CA SER A 17 -6.33 5.38 7.01
C SER A 17 -6.28 4.55 5.72
N SER A 18 -7.44 4.11 5.20
CA SER A 18 -7.51 3.36 3.94
C SER A 18 -7.75 4.25 2.73
N ASP A 19 -7.13 3.92 1.61
CA ASP A 19 -7.29 4.64 0.34
C ASP A 19 -8.12 3.82 -0.65
N GLN A 20 -9.05 4.46 -1.35
CA GLN A 20 -9.86 3.81 -2.38
C GLN A 20 -9.73 4.58 -3.69
N ARG A 21 -9.29 3.88 -4.75
CA ARG A 21 -9.00 4.50 -6.03
C ARG A 21 -9.47 3.65 -7.20
N MET A 22 -9.83 4.34 -8.27
CA MET A 22 -9.94 3.75 -9.59
C MET A 22 -8.53 3.66 -10.18
N LEU A 23 -8.02 2.44 -10.39
CA LEU A 23 -6.66 2.23 -10.91
C LEU A 23 -6.54 2.35 -12.42
N ASP A 24 -7.68 2.39 -13.10
CA ASP A 24 -7.75 2.42 -14.54
C ASP A 24 -8.95 3.28 -14.94
N PRO A 25 -8.72 4.51 -15.42
CA PRO A 25 -9.81 5.38 -15.84
C PRO A 25 -10.63 4.80 -17.00
N ALA A 26 -10.05 3.89 -17.79
CA ALA A 26 -10.74 3.22 -18.89
C ALA A 26 -11.65 2.08 -18.40
N HIS A 27 -11.51 1.64 -17.14
CA HIS A 27 -12.31 0.57 -16.55
C HIS A 27 -12.89 1.05 -15.21
N SER A 28 -14.09 1.64 -15.28
CA SER A 28 -14.79 2.26 -14.15
C SER A 28 -15.12 1.30 -12.99
N ASN A 29 -14.98 0.00 -13.21
CA ASN A 29 -15.18 -1.05 -12.23
C ASN A 29 -13.89 -1.46 -11.49
N LEU A 30 -12.72 -0.90 -11.82
CA LEU A 30 -11.45 -1.23 -11.18
C LEU A 30 -11.20 -0.38 -9.93
N ILE A 31 -12.01 -0.62 -8.90
CA ILE A 31 -11.93 0.03 -7.60
C ILE A 31 -11.04 -0.81 -6.67
N LEU A 32 -9.85 -0.30 -6.37
CA LEU A 32 -8.94 -0.88 -5.40
C LEU A 32 -9.10 -0.17 -4.06
N ARG A 33 -9.19 -0.95 -2.98
CA ARG A 33 -9.02 -0.43 -1.61
C ARG A 33 -7.70 -0.90 -1.02
N LEU A 34 -6.91 0.02 -0.51
CA LEU A 34 -5.65 -0.21 0.14
C LEU A 34 -5.81 -0.01 1.66
N GLU A 35 -5.60 -1.08 2.41
CA GLU A 35 -5.87 -1.18 3.85
C GLU A 35 -4.56 -1.43 4.60
N PRO A 36 -4.09 -0.49 5.43
CA PRO A 36 -2.82 -0.64 6.13
C PRO A 36 -2.91 -1.62 7.30
N VAL A 37 -1.79 -2.24 7.65
CA VAL A 37 -1.70 -3.04 8.88
C VAL A 37 -1.76 -2.10 10.10
N VAL A 38 -2.52 -2.49 11.13
CA VAL A 38 -2.81 -1.67 12.33
C VAL A 38 -1.56 -1.06 12.97
N ASP A 39 -0.45 -1.81 13.07
CA ASP A 39 0.77 -1.34 13.76
C ASP A 39 1.84 -0.75 12.84
N ASN A 40 1.52 -0.52 11.56
CA ASN A 40 2.50 -0.06 10.58
C ASN A 40 2.62 1.47 10.48
N TYR A 41 2.13 2.22 11.46
CA TYR A 41 2.30 3.67 11.51
C TYR A 41 3.73 4.11 11.93
N LEU A 42 4.52 3.22 12.54
CA LEU A 42 5.91 3.47 12.97
C LEU A 42 6.95 2.57 12.29
N VAL A 43 6.67 2.05 11.09
CA VAL A 43 7.70 1.27 10.39
C VAL A 43 8.89 2.17 10.07
N THR A 44 10.07 1.77 10.50
CA THR A 44 11.31 2.50 10.28
C THR A 44 12.22 1.77 9.30
N GLU A 45 13.13 2.53 8.69
CA GLU A 45 14.15 1.95 7.80
C GLU A 45 14.98 0.83 8.46
N PRO A 46 15.47 0.98 9.71
CA PRO A 46 16.22 -0.09 10.37
C PRO A 46 15.43 -1.39 10.49
N GLN A 47 14.12 -1.32 10.79
CA GLN A 47 13.26 -2.50 10.82
C GLN A 47 13.14 -3.17 9.45
N LEU A 48 13.02 -2.38 8.38
CA LEU A 48 12.95 -2.88 7.00
C LEU A 48 14.29 -3.43 6.48
N ARG A 49 15.42 -2.99 7.04
CA ARG A 49 16.75 -3.55 6.72
C ARG A 49 16.94 -4.94 7.33
N VAL A 50 16.39 -5.17 8.52
CA VAL A 50 16.48 -6.48 9.21
C VAL A 50 15.60 -7.51 8.53
N ALA A 51 14.33 -7.19 8.27
CA ALA A 51 13.41 -8.10 7.61
C ALA A 51 12.34 -7.32 6.84
N GLY A 52 11.98 -7.83 5.67
CA GLY A 52 10.84 -7.31 4.95
C GLY A 52 9.52 -7.72 5.60
N ARG A 53 8.49 -6.91 5.39
CA ARG A 53 7.20 -7.06 6.06
C ARG A 53 6.04 -6.61 5.21
N ILE A 54 4.85 -7.14 5.49
CA ILE A 54 3.61 -6.70 4.85
C ILE A 54 3.24 -5.34 5.43
N THR A 55 3.13 -4.34 4.57
CA THR A 55 2.78 -2.97 4.96
C THR A 55 1.31 -2.67 4.84
N ALA A 56 0.63 -3.28 3.86
CA ALA A 56 -0.81 -3.16 3.63
C ALA A 56 -1.35 -4.36 2.84
N ARG A 57 -2.69 -4.44 2.74
CA ARG A 57 -3.37 -5.28 1.76
C ARG A 57 -4.17 -4.44 0.77
N LEU A 58 -4.23 -4.93 -0.44
CA LEU A 58 -4.99 -4.42 -1.57
C LEU A 58 -6.18 -5.36 -1.76
N VAL A 59 -7.38 -4.78 -1.76
CA VAL A 59 -8.63 -5.49 -1.98
C VAL A 59 -9.23 -5.00 -3.29
N ASN A 60 -9.28 -5.88 -4.28
CA ASN A 60 -9.99 -5.60 -5.52
C ASN A 60 -11.50 -5.70 -5.27
N ARG A 61 -12.18 -4.55 -5.27
CA ARG A 61 -13.64 -4.46 -5.12
C ARG A 61 -14.37 -4.53 -6.47
N GLY A 62 -13.62 -4.54 -7.57
CA GLY A 62 -14.13 -4.72 -8.92
C GLY A 62 -14.52 -6.17 -9.23
N ALA A 63 -15.29 -6.33 -10.30
CA ALA A 63 -15.64 -7.64 -10.85
C ALA A 63 -14.51 -8.24 -11.70
N ASP A 64 -13.63 -7.40 -12.25
CA ASP A 64 -12.59 -7.82 -13.19
C ASP A 64 -11.21 -7.94 -12.55
N SER A 65 -10.39 -8.86 -13.09
CA SER A 65 -9.00 -9.04 -12.68
C SER A 65 -8.13 -7.91 -13.22
N ILE A 66 -7.20 -7.39 -12.42
CA ILE A 66 -6.15 -6.49 -12.90
C ILE A 66 -4.85 -7.29 -13.03
N SER A 67 -4.76 -8.07 -14.10
CA SER A 67 -3.67 -9.04 -14.33
C SER A 67 -2.29 -8.41 -14.27
N ARG A 68 -2.12 -7.15 -14.70
CA ARG A 68 -0.83 -6.43 -14.62
C ARG A 68 -0.31 -6.24 -13.19
N PHE A 69 -1.22 -6.17 -12.21
CA PHE A 69 -0.88 -6.02 -10.79
C PHE A 69 -1.21 -7.26 -9.95
N ALA A 70 -1.56 -8.37 -10.62
CA ALA A 70 -1.99 -9.60 -9.95
C ALA A 70 -3.15 -9.39 -8.96
N LEU A 71 -4.08 -8.49 -9.28
CA LEU A 71 -5.25 -8.23 -8.45
C LEU A 71 -6.42 -9.07 -8.96
N GLU A 72 -6.64 -10.22 -8.35
CA GLU A 72 -7.79 -11.08 -8.70
C GLU A 72 -9.10 -10.47 -8.18
N PRO A 73 -10.24 -10.69 -8.88
CA PRO A 73 -11.54 -10.28 -8.38
C PRO A 73 -11.82 -10.90 -7.02
N LYS A 74 -12.24 -10.08 -6.04
CA LYS A 74 -12.50 -10.51 -4.65
C LYS A 74 -11.27 -11.16 -3.96
N GLY A 75 -10.10 -11.12 -4.58
CA GLY A 75 -8.84 -11.63 -4.04
C GLY A 75 -8.19 -10.64 -3.08
N THR A 76 -7.23 -11.12 -2.29
CA THR A 76 -6.40 -10.26 -1.44
C THR A 76 -4.97 -10.28 -1.93
N THR A 77 -4.41 -9.09 -2.15
CA THR A 77 -3.02 -8.91 -2.56
C THR A 77 -2.29 -8.12 -1.48
N TYR A 78 -1.16 -8.63 -0.99
CA TYR A 78 -0.39 -7.98 0.07
C TYR A 78 0.72 -7.13 -0.51
N LEU A 79 0.90 -5.91 0.00
CA LEU A 79 2.07 -5.10 -0.27
C LEU A 79 3.15 -5.48 0.74
N TRP A 80 4.24 -6.08 0.27
CA TRP A 80 5.42 -6.37 1.07
C TRP A 80 6.52 -5.36 0.74
N MET A 81 7.23 -4.88 1.76
CA MET A 81 8.34 -3.94 1.62
C MET A 81 9.57 -4.42 2.39
N GLN A 82 10.76 -4.17 1.83
CA GLN A 82 12.05 -4.38 2.48
C GLN A 82 13.04 -3.32 2.02
N TYR A 83 14.02 -3.02 2.85
CA TYR A 83 15.13 -2.16 2.47
C TYR A 83 16.35 -3.02 2.15
N VAL A 84 16.77 -3.06 0.88
CA VAL A 84 17.83 -3.94 0.38
C VAL A 84 18.88 -3.11 -0.36
N GLY A 85 20.14 -3.20 0.08
CA GLY A 85 21.27 -2.59 -0.62
C GLY A 85 21.21 -1.07 -0.73
N GLY A 86 20.65 -0.37 0.28
CA GLY A 86 20.52 1.10 0.23
C GLY A 86 19.22 1.61 -0.37
N TYR A 87 18.31 0.73 -0.82
CA TYR A 87 17.09 1.14 -1.50
C TYR A 87 15.86 0.36 -1.03
N PRO A 88 14.69 0.99 -0.97
CA PRO A 88 13.44 0.29 -0.74
C PRO A 88 13.06 -0.58 -1.93
N ARG A 89 12.55 -1.76 -1.64
CA ARG A 89 11.95 -2.70 -2.58
C ARG A 89 10.54 -3.01 -2.11
N ALA A 90 9.61 -3.07 -3.05
CA ALA A 90 8.25 -3.49 -2.79
C ALA A 90 7.81 -4.57 -3.77
N VAL A 91 6.95 -5.47 -3.29
CA VAL A 91 6.38 -6.56 -4.07
C VAL A 91 4.91 -6.72 -3.69
N LEU A 92 4.02 -6.78 -4.69
CA LEU A 92 2.67 -7.27 -4.51
C LEU A 92 2.68 -8.79 -4.47
N ILE A 93 2.02 -9.36 -3.47
CA ILE A 93 1.89 -10.81 -3.30
C ILE A 93 0.41 -11.15 -3.35
N SER A 94 -0.05 -11.64 -4.49
CA SER A 94 -1.44 -12.05 -4.70
C SER A 94 -1.71 -13.41 -4.10
N THR A 95 -2.83 -13.54 -3.42
CA THR A 95 -3.30 -14.80 -2.85
C THR A 95 -4.73 -15.12 -3.26
N ASP A 96 -5.04 -16.39 -3.42
CA ASP A 96 -6.42 -16.84 -3.56
C ASP A 96 -7.14 -16.91 -2.19
N SER A 97 -8.41 -17.33 -2.21
CA SER A 97 -9.24 -17.47 -1.02
C SER A 97 -8.71 -18.49 0.01
N THR A 98 -7.80 -19.39 -0.38
CA THR A 98 -7.15 -20.35 0.52
C THR A 98 -5.86 -19.79 1.12
N GLY A 99 -5.41 -18.60 0.68
CA GLY A 99 -4.14 -18.01 1.07
C GLY A 99 -2.93 -18.57 0.31
N ALA A 100 -3.14 -19.33 -0.76
CA ALA A 100 -2.05 -19.80 -1.61
C ALA A 100 -1.54 -18.64 -2.49
N ILE A 101 -0.22 -18.51 -2.61
CA ILE A 101 0.41 -17.44 -3.39
C ILE A 101 0.21 -17.74 -4.87
N ARG A 102 -0.46 -16.84 -5.57
CA ARG A 102 -0.70 -16.96 -7.02
C ARG A 102 0.38 -16.27 -7.83
N ARG A 103 0.77 -15.06 -7.43
CA ARG A 103 1.74 -14.27 -8.19
C ARG A 103 2.44 -13.24 -7.32
N ARG A 104 3.66 -12.89 -7.72
CA ARG A 104 4.44 -11.80 -7.17
C ARG A 104 4.73 -10.78 -8.26
N VAL A 105 4.49 -9.51 -8.00
CA VAL A 105 4.73 -8.42 -8.96
C VAL A 105 5.63 -7.37 -8.29
N PRO A 106 6.82 -7.09 -8.82
CA PRO A 106 7.65 -5.99 -8.32
C PRO A 106 6.94 -4.65 -8.45
N VAL A 107 7.13 -3.80 -7.45
CA VAL A 107 6.54 -2.46 -7.38
C VAL A 107 7.67 -1.47 -7.18
N ARG A 108 7.62 -0.36 -7.92
CA ARG A 108 8.56 0.73 -7.71
C ARG A 108 8.17 1.46 -6.44
N VAL A 109 9.14 1.73 -5.58
CA VAL A 109 8.94 2.61 -4.44
C VAL A 109 9.51 3.98 -4.82
N SER A 110 8.65 5.00 -4.85
CA SER A 110 9.11 6.36 -5.10
C SER A 110 9.44 7.03 -3.75
N PRO A 111 10.65 7.59 -3.57
CA PRO A 111 10.98 8.40 -2.41
C PRO A 111 10.32 9.77 -2.46
N GLU A 112 9.72 10.16 -3.59
CA GLU A 112 8.95 11.39 -3.72
C GLU A 112 7.83 11.35 -2.67
N THR A 113 8.01 12.18 -1.64
CA THR A 113 6.97 12.44 -0.66
C THR A 113 5.87 13.15 -1.40
N LEU A 114 4.71 12.51 -1.48
CA LEU A 114 3.52 13.25 -1.89
C LEU A 114 3.23 14.23 -0.76
N ASP A 115 3.24 15.51 -1.09
CA ASP A 115 2.75 16.54 -0.19
C ASP A 115 1.35 16.12 0.23
N HIS A 116 1.18 15.85 1.53
CA HIS A 116 -0.15 15.76 2.10
C HIS A 116 -0.83 17.09 1.79
N PRO A 117 -1.94 17.10 1.03
CA PRO A 117 -2.66 18.34 0.83
C PRO A 117 -3.05 18.82 2.23
N ARG A 118 -2.55 20.01 2.60
CA ARG A 118 -2.60 20.56 3.97
C ARG A 118 -4.02 20.69 4.53
N PHE A 119 -5.03 20.56 3.66
CA PHE A 119 -6.44 20.80 3.96
C PHE A 119 -7.37 19.61 3.65
N ILE A 120 -6.85 18.50 3.13
CA ILE A 120 -7.71 17.41 2.67
C ILE A 120 -7.74 16.31 3.73
N ARG A 121 -8.90 16.16 4.39
CA ARG A 121 -9.24 15.00 5.26
C ARG A 121 -9.52 13.73 4.44
N GLN A 122 -8.76 13.48 3.38
CA GLN A 122 -8.89 12.29 2.54
C GLN A 122 -7.64 11.46 2.67
N ALA A 123 -7.79 10.15 2.48
CA ALA A 123 -6.66 9.26 2.33
C ALA A 123 -5.79 9.72 1.16
N LEU A 124 -4.54 10.07 1.46
CA LEU A 124 -3.51 10.30 0.46
C LEU A 124 -3.42 9.07 -0.44
N SER A 125 -3.49 9.29 -1.76
CA SER A 125 -3.20 8.21 -2.71
C SER A 125 -1.76 7.76 -2.50
N ARG A 126 -1.54 6.52 -2.06
CA ARG A 126 -0.18 5.96 -1.89
C ARG A 126 0.20 5.00 -2.99
N LEU A 127 -0.78 4.64 -3.82
CA LEU A 127 -0.62 3.72 -4.92
C LEU A 127 -0.97 4.44 -6.21
N TRP A 128 0.00 4.47 -7.12
CA TRP A 128 -0.08 5.18 -8.39
C TRP A 128 0.33 4.21 -9.48
N THR A 129 -0.01 4.51 -10.71
CA THR A 129 0.51 3.81 -11.87
C THR A 129 1.36 4.80 -12.65
N ASP A 130 2.63 4.46 -12.86
CA ASP A 130 3.44 5.18 -13.83
C ASP A 130 2.92 4.81 -15.22
N SER A 131 2.33 5.78 -15.93
CA SER A 131 1.74 5.58 -17.26
C SER A 131 2.79 5.26 -18.34
N THR A 132 4.06 5.60 -18.10
CA THR A 132 5.15 5.37 -19.06
C THR A 132 5.66 3.94 -18.97
N THR A 133 5.84 3.45 -17.74
CA THR A 133 6.37 2.10 -17.48
C THR A 133 5.28 1.08 -17.15
N ASN A 134 4.02 1.52 -17.10
CA ASN A 134 2.85 0.76 -16.65
C ASN A 134 3.09 0.01 -15.31
N THR A 135 3.96 0.58 -14.47
CA THR A 135 4.41 -0.05 -13.23
C THR A 135 3.69 0.60 -12.05
N MET A 136 3.31 -0.22 -11.08
CA MET A 136 2.75 0.31 -9.85
C MET A 136 3.85 1.04 -9.06
N VAL A 137 3.50 2.23 -8.58
CA VAL A 137 4.36 3.06 -7.76
C VAL A 137 3.72 3.16 -6.37
N VAL A 138 4.49 2.81 -5.35
CA VAL A 138 4.15 3.11 -3.97
C VAL A 138 4.88 4.39 -3.59
N ALA A 139 4.10 5.41 -3.25
CA ALA A 139 4.59 6.70 -2.81
C ALA A 139 4.53 6.80 -1.29
N MET A 140 5.50 7.52 -0.73
CA MET A 140 5.63 7.74 0.70
C MET A 140 4.91 9.05 1.07
N CYS A 141 4.26 9.09 2.23
CA CYS A 141 3.53 10.30 2.66
C CYS A 141 4.33 11.05 3.72
N ALA A 142 4.65 12.32 3.47
CA ALA A 142 5.04 13.27 4.52
C ALA A 142 3.75 13.85 5.16
N PRO A 143 3.72 14.20 6.47
CA PRO A 143 4.80 14.21 7.46
C PRO A 143 4.95 12.88 8.23
N CYS A 144 4.28 11.82 7.79
CA CYS A 144 4.27 10.53 8.47
C CYS A 144 5.67 9.89 8.37
N PRO A 145 6.07 9.02 9.33
CA PRO A 145 7.38 8.39 9.29
C PRO A 145 7.63 7.78 7.91
N PRO A 146 8.84 7.97 7.33
CA PRO A 146 9.16 7.27 6.10
C PRO A 146 8.95 5.78 6.38
N TRP A 147 8.23 5.11 5.50
CA TRP A 147 7.87 3.68 5.52
C TRP A 147 6.59 3.34 6.30
N GLY A 148 6.01 4.29 7.04
CA GLY A 148 4.81 4.10 7.84
C GLY A 148 3.51 4.62 7.22
N TRP A 149 2.39 4.28 7.85
CA TRP A 149 1.05 4.80 7.53
C TRP A 149 0.68 6.01 8.38
N CYS A 150 0.06 7.02 7.75
CA CYS A 150 -0.48 8.16 8.48
C CYS A 150 -1.64 7.67 9.33
N ARG A 151 -1.67 8.09 10.59
CA ARG A 151 -2.82 7.82 11.44
C ARG A 151 -3.95 8.78 11.09
N ALA A 152 -5.17 8.40 11.43
CA ALA A 152 -6.33 9.28 11.32
C ALA A 152 -6.21 10.57 12.14
N ASP A 153 -5.46 10.52 13.25
CA ASP A 153 -5.15 11.66 14.12
C ASP A 153 -3.90 12.45 13.69
N SER A 154 -3.25 12.09 12.57
CA SER A 154 -2.14 12.86 12.00
C SER A 154 -2.58 14.20 11.37
N LEU A 155 -3.85 14.58 11.55
CA LEU A 155 -4.40 15.90 11.30
C LEU A 155 -3.98 16.88 12.42
N GLY A 156 -2.77 17.45 12.32
CA GLY A 156 -2.23 18.52 13.19
C GLY A 156 -1.02 18.05 14.01
N THR A 157 0.10 18.77 14.16
CA THR A 157 0.29 20.21 14.37
C THR A 157 1.65 20.66 13.81
N ALA A 158 1.73 21.07 12.55
CA ALA A 158 2.84 21.95 12.15
C ALA A 158 2.47 23.34 12.70
N ALA A 159 3.30 23.89 13.60
CA ALA A 159 3.19 25.29 13.97
C ALA A 159 3.33 26.13 12.69
N TRP A 160 2.36 27.01 12.50
CA TRP A 160 2.23 27.84 11.31
C TRP A 160 3.06 29.11 11.55
N ASP A 161 4.26 29.15 10.98
CA ASP A 161 5.01 30.39 10.74
C ASP A 161 4.89 30.78 9.27
#